data_AF-A0A353XQL3-F1
#
_entry.id   AF-A0A353XQL3-F1
#
_cell.length_a   1.000
_cell.length_b   1.000
_cell.length_c   1.000
_cell.angle_alpha   90.00
_cell.angle_beta   90.00
_cell.angle_gamma   90.00
#
_symmetry.space_group_name_H-M   'P 1'
#
loop_
_entity.id
_entity.type
_entity.pdbx_description
1 polymer ?
#
loop_
_entity_poly.entity_id
_entity_poly.type
_entity_poly.pdbx_seq_one_letter_code
_entity_poly.pdbx_strand_id
1 'polypeptide(L)'
;MHVDSLSSPNPTLISTANPASYFANIEGIDTPQIEDYYYMNLAIEAAKKGLYTTRPNPAVGCVLVKDGLIIGTGFHPKAGQPHAEVFALRNATQSVAAATAYVT
;
A
#
# COMPACT_ATOMS: atom_id res chain seq x y z
N MET A 1 -14.03 -26.72 21.61
CA MET A 1 -14.49 -25.74 20.61
C MET A 1 -14.93 -24.49 21.36
N HIS A 2 -14.03 -23.52 21.52
CA HIS A 2 -14.37 -22.19 21.99
C HIS A 2 -13.90 -21.26 20.88
N VAL A 3 -14.84 -20.69 20.14
CA VAL A 3 -14.56 -19.68 19.11
C VAL A 3 -14.70 -18.34 19.81
N ASP A 4 -13.58 -17.71 20.15
CA ASP A 4 -13.59 -16.35 20.64
C ASP A 4 -13.97 -15.43 19.47
N SER A 5 -15.22 -14.97 19.50
CA SER A 5 -15.73 -13.95 18.60
C SER A 5 -15.04 -12.62 18.91
N LEU A 6 -13.92 -12.35 18.23
CA LEU A 6 -13.39 -11.00 18.14
C LEU A 6 -14.44 -10.16 17.40
N SER A 7 -15.25 -9.44 18.17
CA SER A 7 -16.18 -8.42 17.72
C SER A 7 -15.43 -7.48 16.79
N SER A 8 -15.72 -7.55 15.49
CA SER A 8 -15.20 -6.58 14.52
C SER A 8 -15.57 -5.17 14.98
N PRO A 9 -14.62 -4.22 15.06
CA PRO A 9 -14.91 -2.89 15.58
C PRO A 9 -15.93 -2.17 14.70
N ASN A 10 -16.91 -1.52 15.36
CA ASN A 10 -18.03 -0.84 14.76
C ASN A 10 -17.56 0.40 13.96
N PRO A 11 -17.79 0.49 12.64
CA PRO A 11 -17.23 1.53 11.77
C PRO A 11 -17.74 2.96 12.03
N THR A 12 -18.68 3.14 12.97
CA THR A 12 -19.31 4.43 13.24
C THR A 12 -18.51 5.34 14.20
N LEU A 13 -17.39 4.87 14.78
CA LEU A 13 -16.55 5.64 15.71
C LEU A 13 -15.37 6.39 15.05
N ILE A 14 -15.34 6.50 13.72
CA ILE A 14 -14.17 7.00 12.96
C ILE A 14 -14.14 8.54 12.85
N SER A 15 -15.16 9.26 13.35
CA SER A 15 -15.32 10.70 13.03
C SER A 15 -14.58 11.67 13.96
N THR A 16 -14.13 11.26 15.15
CA THR A 16 -13.56 12.20 16.15
C THR A 16 -12.22 11.80 16.75
N ALA A 17 -11.66 10.65 16.38
CA ALA A 17 -10.34 10.23 16.83
C ALA A 17 -9.27 10.71 15.83
N ASN A 18 -8.19 11.30 16.34
CA ASN A 18 -6.96 11.50 15.58
C ASN A 18 -6.62 10.16 14.86
N PRO A 19 -6.45 10.12 13.53
CA PRO A 19 -6.18 8.86 12.82
C PRO A 19 -4.96 8.11 13.38
N ALA A 20 -4.01 8.81 13.99
CA ALA A 20 -2.87 8.20 14.67
C ALA A 20 -3.26 7.37 15.92
N SER A 21 -4.32 7.75 16.65
CA SER A 21 -4.70 7.07 17.88
C SER A 21 -5.40 5.72 17.66
N TYR A 22 -5.89 5.46 16.44
CA TYR A 22 -6.48 4.16 16.09
C TYR A 22 -5.42 3.06 16.05
N PHE A 23 -4.26 3.35 15.49
CA PHE A 23 -3.16 2.39 15.35
C PHE A 23 -2.28 2.30 16.61
N ALA A 24 -2.24 3.37 17.41
CA ALA A 24 -1.39 3.46 18.60
C ALA A 24 -1.62 2.37 19.67
N ASN A 25 -2.74 1.64 19.62
CA ASN A 25 -3.09 0.59 20.58
C ASN A 25 -3.12 -0.82 19.97
N ILE A 26 -2.66 -0.99 18.74
CA ILE A 26 -2.62 -2.31 18.09
C ILE A 26 -1.19 -2.82 18.10
N GLU A 27 -0.95 -3.86 18.91
CA GLU A 27 0.34 -4.54 19.02
C GLU A 27 0.85 -4.97 17.64
N GLY A 28 2.08 -4.57 17.31
CA GLY A 28 2.74 -4.93 16.05
C GLY A 28 2.31 -4.10 14.83
N ILE A 29 1.56 -3.01 15.01
CA ILE A 29 1.27 -2.06 13.93
C ILE A 29 1.96 -0.73 14.19
N ASP A 30 2.78 -0.30 13.23
CA ASP A 30 3.38 1.02 13.24
C ASP A 30 2.34 2.08 12.90
N THR A 31 2.34 3.18 13.66
CA THR A 31 1.49 4.34 13.35
C THR A 31 1.91 4.93 11.99
N PRO A 32 0.96 5.15 11.06
CA PRO A 32 1.28 5.79 9.78
C PRO A 32 1.92 7.17 9.99
N GLN A 33 3.02 7.41 9.28
CA GLN A 33 3.73 8.68 9.28
C GLN A 33 3.18 9.61 8.19
N ILE A 34 3.51 10.90 8.26
CA ILE A 34 3.03 11.89 7.26
C ILE A 34 3.53 11.52 5.86
N GLU A 35 4.75 11.00 5.77
CA GLU A 35 5.40 10.58 4.53
C GLU A 35 4.67 9.40 3.86
N ASP A 36 3.97 8.57 4.61
CA ASP A 36 3.22 7.43 4.06
C ASP A 36 2.12 7.91 3.10
N TYR A 37 1.46 9.03 3.42
CA TYR A 37 0.47 9.64 2.54
C TYR A 37 1.11 10.12 1.23
N TYR A 38 2.33 10.64 1.28
CA TYR A 38 3.05 11.09 0.09
C TYR A 38 3.38 9.90 -0.82
N TYR A 39 3.98 8.84 -0.28
CA TYR A 39 4.35 7.67 -1.07
C TYR A 39 3.14 6.88 -1.57
N MET A 40 2.07 6.78 -0.78
CA MET A 40 0.82 6.18 -1.21
C MET A 40 0.17 6.97 -2.35
N ASN A 41 0.19 8.31 -2.32
CA ASN A 41 -0.27 9.13 -3.44
C ASN A 41 0.54 8.85 -4.72
N LEU A 42 1.86 8.64 -4.62
CA LEU A 42 2.67 8.26 -5.78
C LEU A 42 2.29 6.87 -6.32
N ALA A 43 1.92 5.92 -5.46
CA ALA A 43 1.40 4.62 -5.88
C ALA A 43 0.05 4.77 -6.60
N ILE A 44 -0.85 5.64 -6.12
CA ILE A 44 -2.11 5.98 -6.80
C ILE A 44 -1.83 6.60 -8.17
N GLU A 45 -0.88 7.53 -8.30
CA GLU A 45 -0.50 8.09 -9.60
C GLU A 45 0.10 7.04 -10.54
N ALA A 46 0.85 6.07 -10.03
CA ALA A 46 1.32 4.94 -10.82
C ALA A 46 0.16 4.07 -11.31
N ALA A 47 -0.82 3.76 -10.44
CA ALA A 47 -2.00 2.97 -10.77
C ALA A 47 -2.82 3.60 -11.91
N LYS A 48 -2.91 4.94 -11.97
CA LYS A 48 -3.64 5.67 -13.02
C LYS A 48 -3.19 5.32 -14.44
N LYS A 49 -1.94 4.88 -14.62
CA LYS A 49 -1.39 4.44 -15.92
C LYS A 49 -2.09 3.19 -16.48
N GLY A 50 -2.75 2.39 -15.64
CA GLY A 50 -3.48 1.17 -16.02
C GLY A 50 -5.00 1.34 -16.19
N LEU A 51 -5.58 2.51 -15.90
CA LEU A 51 -7.04 2.70 -15.78
C LEU A 51 -7.88 2.19 -16.95
N TYR A 52 -7.32 2.26 -18.17
CA TYR A 52 -8.05 1.93 -19.40
C TYR A 52 -7.66 0.59 -20.02
N THR A 53 -6.73 -0.13 -19.40
CA THR A 53 -6.11 -1.33 -20.01
C THR A 53 -6.14 -2.55 -19.10
N THR A 54 -6.41 -2.40 -17.80
CA THR A 54 -6.35 -3.52 -16.83
C THR A 54 -7.58 -4.40 -16.78
N ARG A 55 -8.75 -3.93 -17.25
CA ARG A 55 -10.02 -4.69 -17.14
C ARG A 55 -9.86 -6.13 -17.67
N PRO A 56 -10.34 -7.15 -16.92
CA PRO A 56 -11.17 -7.09 -15.71
C PRO A 56 -10.42 -6.82 -14.39
N ASN A 57 -9.09 -6.77 -14.41
CA ASN A 57 -8.27 -6.60 -13.22
C ASN A 57 -8.27 -5.15 -12.72
N PRO A 58 -8.03 -4.91 -11.42
CA PRO A 58 -7.89 -3.57 -10.87
C PRO A 58 -6.68 -2.84 -11.46
N ALA A 59 -6.77 -1.51 -11.50
CA ALA A 59 -5.60 -0.66 -11.73
C ALA A 59 -4.85 -0.55 -10.40
N VAL A 60 -3.63 -1.09 -10.36
CA VAL A 60 -2.79 -1.16 -9.15
C VAL A 60 -1.46 -0.47 -9.43
N GLY A 61 -0.97 0.30 -8.47
CA GLY A 61 0.36 0.89 -8.45
C GLY A 61 1.16 0.43 -7.24
N CYS A 62 2.48 0.40 -7.37
CA CYS A 62 3.40 0.03 -6.30
C CYS A 62 4.62 0.95 -6.31
N VAL A 63 5.02 1.44 -5.13
CA VAL A 63 6.25 2.21 -4.90
C VAL A 63 7.04 1.53 -3.79
N LEU A 64 8.33 1.32 -4.03
CA LEU A 64 9.28 0.80 -3.04
C LEU A 64 10.14 1.95 -2.53
N VAL A 65 10.19 2.14 -1.21
CA VAL A 65 10.93 3.20 -0.54
C VAL A 65 11.93 2.60 0.43
N LYS A 66 13.16 3.08 0.42
CA LYS A 66 14.20 2.68 1.36
C LYS A 66 15.02 3.90 1.76
N ASP A 67 15.21 4.10 3.05
CA ASP A 67 15.94 5.24 3.60
C ASP A 67 15.43 6.59 3.05
N GLY A 68 14.10 6.71 2.89
CA GLY A 68 13.42 7.89 2.33
C GLY A 68 13.51 8.04 0.80
N LEU A 69 14.22 7.15 0.11
CA LEU A 69 14.43 7.18 -1.33
C LEU A 69 13.50 6.20 -2.04
N ILE A 70 12.89 6.64 -3.14
CA ILE A 70 12.14 5.74 -4.03
C ILE A 70 13.15 4.92 -4.81
N ILE A 71 13.15 3.61 -4.55
CA ILE A 71 14.08 2.69 -5.19
C ILE A 71 13.44 1.94 -6.35
N GLY A 72 12.12 1.83 -6.41
CA GLY A 72 11.41 1.14 -7.50
C GLY A 72 9.97 1.58 -7.62
N THR A 73 9.42 1.54 -8.84
CA THR A 73 8.00 1.85 -9.11
C THR A 73 7.42 0.89 -10.14
N GLY A 74 6.14 0.57 -10.01
CA GLY A 74 5.44 -0.33 -10.91
C GLY A 74 3.94 -0.05 -10.95
N PHE A 75 3.30 -0.51 -12.01
CA PHE A 75 1.84 -0.54 -12.12
C PHE A 75 1.42 -1.78 -12.89
N HIS A 76 0.19 -2.26 -12.68
CA HIS A 76 -0.38 -3.33 -13.48
C HIS A 76 -0.85 -2.76 -14.83
N PRO A 77 -0.26 -3.16 -15.98
CA PRO A 77 -0.58 -2.52 -17.25
C PRO A 77 -1.80 -3.14 -17.94
N LYS A 78 -2.01 -4.45 -17.81
CA LYS A 78 -3.07 -5.18 -18.52
C LYS A 78 -3.28 -6.57 -17.91
N ALA A 79 -4.51 -7.09 -17.98
CA ALA A 79 -4.80 -8.47 -17.61
C ALA A 79 -3.83 -9.49 -18.28
N GLY A 80 -3.35 -10.45 -17.49
CA GLY A 80 -2.35 -11.45 -17.91
C GLY A 80 -0.90 -10.97 -17.84
N GLN A 81 -0.65 -9.69 -17.57
CA GLN A 81 0.68 -9.18 -17.25
C GLN A 81 0.97 -9.28 -15.74
N PRO A 82 2.24 -9.19 -15.32
CA PRO A 82 2.61 -9.17 -13.91
C PRO A 82 1.88 -8.06 -13.11
N HIS A 83 1.76 -8.27 -11.81
CA HIS A 83 1.23 -7.26 -10.89
C HIS A 83 2.20 -6.09 -10.71
N ALA A 84 1.72 -4.99 -10.12
CA ALA A 84 2.49 -3.77 -9.93
C ALA A 84 3.77 -3.99 -9.10
N GLU A 85 3.69 -4.83 -8.07
CA GLU A 85 4.78 -5.17 -7.17
C GLU A 85 5.92 -5.85 -7.92
N VAL A 86 5.59 -6.74 -8.86
CA VAL A 86 6.60 -7.41 -9.69
C VAL A 86 7.35 -6.40 -10.56
N PHE A 87 6.64 -5.42 -11.12
CA PHE A 87 7.28 -4.35 -11.87
C PHE A 87 8.12 -3.43 -10.97
N ALA A 88 7.63 -3.09 -9.77
CA ALA A 88 8.37 -2.28 -8.82
C ALA A 88 9.67 -2.95 -8.35
N LEU A 89 9.62 -4.26 -8.06
CA LEU A 89 10.79 -5.08 -7.71
C LEU A 89 11.79 -5.17 -8.86
N ARG A 90 11.33 -5.36 -10.09
CA ARG A 90 12.21 -5.41 -11.29
C ARG A 90 12.85 -4.06 -11.59
N ASN A 91 12.12 -2.97 -11.34
CA ASN A 91 12.61 -1.61 -11.53
C ASN A 91 13.43 -1.11 -10.33
N ALA A 92 13.66 -1.94 -9.30
CA ALA A 92 14.42 -1.53 -8.14
C ALA A 92 15.87 -1.20 -8.51
N THR A 93 16.31 0.00 -8.17
CA THR A 93 17.67 0.50 -8.45
C THR A 93 18.70 -0.02 -7.45
N GLN A 94 18.24 -0.58 -6.33
CA GLN A 94 19.07 -1.16 -5.28
C GLN A 94 18.33 -2.28 -4.55
N SER A 95 18.99 -2.93 -3.59
CA SER A 95 18.38 -3.98 -2.77
C SER A 95 17.13 -3.50 -2.05
N VAL A 96 16.05 -4.26 -2.23
CA VAL A 96 14.72 -4.03 -1.63
C VAL A 96 14.59 -4.58 -0.21
N ALA A 97 15.63 -5.23 0.31
CA ALA A 97 15.62 -5.72 1.69
C ALA A 97 15.44 -4.54 2.66
N ALA A 98 14.51 -4.69 3.61
CA ALA A 98 14.09 -3.65 4.56
C ALA A 98 13.51 -2.37 3.92
N ALA A 99 13.04 -2.44 2.67
CA ALA A 99 12.25 -1.37 2.06
C ALA A 99 10.78 -1.45 2.47
N THR A 100 10.09 -0.30 2.49
CA THR A 100 8.63 -0.22 2.63
C THR A 100 7.99 -0.26 1.25
N ALA A 101 6.95 -1.06 1.09
CA ALA A 101 6.16 -1.12 -0.13
C ALA A 101 4.81 -0.42 0.07
N TYR A 102 4.50 0.54 -0.78
CA TYR A 102 3.20 1.21 -0.84
C TYR A 102 2.43 0.66 -2.05
N VAL A 103 1.27 0.06 -1.81
CA VAL A 103 0.42 -0.61 -2.81
C VAL A 103 -1.03 -0.14 -2.65
N THR A 104 -1.70 0.09 -3.78
CA THR A 104 -3.11 0.54 -3.87
C THR A 104 -4.10 -0.59 -4.07
#